data_AF-A0A972AGZ9-F1
#
_entry.id   AF-A0A972AGZ9-F1
#
_cell.length_a   1.000
_cell.length_b   1.000
_cell.length_c   1.000
_cell.angle_alpha   90.00
_cell.angle_beta   90.00
_cell.angle_gamma   90.00
#
_symmetry.space_group_name_H-M   'P 1'
#
loop_
_entity.id
_entity.type
_entity.pdbx_description
1 polymer ?
#
loop_
_entity_poly.entity_id
_entity_poly.type
_entity_poly.pdbx_seq_one_letter_code
_entity_poly.pdbx_strand_id
1 'polypeptide(L)'
;MKKTRILLAALLLLSMLITQAPAFAGSPGETVSTPTTGLHEDRIFNIGHAIQKLNNLILLKGQVFSFNDLVGPRNKASGFRHIEDERGKAIFGGGVSQIAATMDIALRAYGNDINFLERHTYGNEFQDNYLPSGKNAVRVEYSTGKNYAFTNNFNNIKITLWLADNQLNCAIKVWNMGPQPDDQSAPALDRSVFGSLESFDPASGIAVFKPYEILEGETARNYLMNELGYDEEDVEILYSGMDIYEHIIKPLNYAPIKVNVDQVNWILQYQPSGELGPSLEGIPSNGADFRALYKNNPDKLLTSYTYFIDVDYNGKPGLIKQEYPAHGDYHK
;
A
#
# COMPACT_ATOMS: atom_id res chain seq x y z
N MET A 1 60.40 13.39 1.06
CA MET A 1 59.47 12.26 1.24
C MET A 1 58.57 12.32 2.50
N LYS A 2 58.55 13.40 3.30
CA LYS A 2 57.64 13.52 4.47
C LYS A 2 56.42 14.44 4.27
N LYS A 3 56.41 15.31 3.26
CA LYS A 3 55.28 16.25 3.00
C LYS A 3 54.15 15.65 2.15
N THR A 4 54.40 14.57 1.41
CA THR A 4 53.40 13.94 0.53
C THR A 4 52.50 12.92 1.23
N ARG A 5 52.87 12.45 2.44
CA ARG A 5 52.06 11.49 3.21
C ARG A 5 50.99 12.14 4.10
N ILE A 6 51.10 13.45 4.37
CA ILE A 6 50.12 14.19 5.18
C ILE A 6 48.91 14.60 4.33
N LEU A 7 49.09 14.86 3.03
CA LEU A 7 47.97 15.17 2.13
C LEU A 7 47.07 13.95 1.83
N LEU A 8 47.63 12.74 1.81
CA LEU A 8 46.84 11.52 1.56
C LEU A 8 46.01 11.10 2.78
N ALA A 9 46.50 11.35 4.00
CA ALA A 9 45.74 11.11 5.22
C ALA A 9 44.62 12.15 5.42
N ALA A 10 44.81 13.40 4.96
CA ALA A 10 43.79 14.43 5.01
C ALA A 10 42.65 14.22 4.00
N LEU A 11 42.93 13.62 2.83
CA LEU A 11 41.88 13.26 1.86
C LEU A 11 41.07 12.01 2.27
N LEU A 12 41.68 11.07 3.00
CA LEU A 12 40.99 9.87 3.52
C LEU A 12 40.17 10.16 4.79
N LEU A 13 40.49 11.21 5.55
CA LEU A 13 39.68 11.65 6.69
C LEU A 13 38.50 12.56 6.27
N LEU A 14 38.52 13.12 5.05
CA LEU A 14 37.43 13.94 4.53
C LEU A 14 36.27 13.10 3.97
N SER A 15 36.45 11.79 3.73
CA SER A 15 35.37 10.88 3.28
C SER A 15 34.57 10.25 4.43
N MET A 16 34.96 10.45 5.69
CA MET A 16 34.21 10.00 6.87
C MET A 16 33.32 11.08 7.50
N LEU A 17 33.18 12.24 6.85
CA LEU A 17 32.19 13.26 7.17
C LEU A 17 31.11 13.29 6.08
N ILE A 18 30.48 12.14 5.83
CA ILE A 18 29.08 12.17 5.36
C ILE A 18 28.29 12.59 6.59
N THR A 19 28.16 13.90 6.78
CA THR A 19 27.19 14.47 7.69
C THR A 19 25.86 13.79 7.40
N GLN A 20 25.27 13.17 8.42
CA GLN A 20 23.87 12.78 8.40
C GLN A 20 23.10 14.09 8.22
N ALA A 21 22.80 14.44 6.97
CA ALA A 21 22.00 15.60 6.67
C ALA A 21 20.64 15.31 7.32
N PRO A 22 20.16 16.14 8.26
CA PRO A 22 18.79 16.01 8.70
C PRO A 22 17.92 16.11 7.46
N ALA A 23 16.91 15.24 7.35
CA ALA A 23 15.93 15.28 6.28
C ALA A 23 15.23 16.66 6.31
N PHE A 24 15.78 17.62 5.58
CA PHE A 24 15.10 18.85 5.23
C PHE A 24 13.88 18.46 4.41
N ALA A 25 12.76 19.15 4.61
CA ALA A 25 11.57 18.94 3.80
C ALA A 25 11.97 19.17 2.34
N GLY A 26 12.04 18.07 1.58
CA GLY A 26 12.38 18.11 0.17
C GLY A 26 11.31 18.86 -0.62
N SER A 27 11.62 19.14 -1.87
CA SER A 27 10.61 19.56 -2.84
C SER A 27 9.65 18.40 -3.13
N PRO A 28 8.38 18.65 -3.50
CA PRO A 28 7.49 17.61 -4.00
C PRO A 28 8.17 16.71 -5.04
N GLY A 29 8.09 15.39 -4.86
CA GLY A 29 8.68 14.40 -5.75
C GLY A 29 10.09 13.92 -5.38
N GLU A 30 10.77 14.55 -4.42
CA GLU A 30 12.08 14.10 -3.94
C GLU A 30 11.95 12.86 -3.04
N THR A 31 12.97 12.00 -3.09
CA THR A 31 13.09 10.89 -2.14
C THR A 31 13.52 11.43 -0.79
N VAL A 32 12.76 11.09 0.24
CA VAL A 32 13.10 11.35 1.64
C VAL A 32 13.70 10.09 2.24
N SER A 33 14.80 10.23 2.97
CA SER A 33 15.49 9.13 3.64
C SER A 33 15.66 9.42 5.13
N THR A 34 15.50 8.40 5.95
CA THR A 34 15.84 8.42 7.38
C THR A 34 16.75 7.24 7.71
N PRO A 35 17.81 7.43 8.52
CA PRO A 35 18.79 6.39 8.74
C PRO A 35 18.21 5.23 9.54
N THR A 36 18.61 4.02 9.17
CA THR A 36 18.35 2.77 9.91
C THR A 36 19.64 2.17 10.48
N THR A 37 20.76 2.87 10.35
CA THR A 37 22.07 2.49 10.91
C THR A 37 21.99 2.29 12.42
N GLY A 38 22.46 1.13 12.88
CA GLY A 38 22.52 0.81 14.31
C GLY A 38 21.19 0.35 14.93
N LEU A 39 20.13 0.21 14.14
CA LEU A 39 18.91 -0.42 14.61
C LEU A 39 19.12 -1.94 14.80
N HIS A 40 18.47 -2.50 15.82
CA HIS A 40 18.40 -3.94 16.03
C HIS A 40 17.71 -4.63 14.84
N GLU A 41 18.10 -5.87 14.54
CA GLU A 41 17.57 -6.65 13.41
C GLU A 41 16.04 -6.77 13.46
N ASP A 42 15.45 -6.93 14.64
CA ASP A 42 13.99 -7.01 14.79
C ASP A 42 13.27 -5.69 14.46
N ARG A 43 13.91 -4.54 14.69
CA ARG A 43 13.36 -3.24 14.25
C ARG A 43 13.41 -3.14 12.74
N ILE A 44 14.52 -3.55 12.12
CA ILE A 44 14.66 -3.58 10.66
C ILE A 44 13.62 -4.51 10.04
N PHE A 45 13.44 -5.71 10.60
CA PHE A 45 12.44 -6.67 10.17
C PHE A 45 11.03 -6.08 10.26
N ASN A 46 10.66 -5.49 11.41
CA ASN A 46 9.34 -4.88 11.59
C ASN A 46 9.09 -3.72 10.62
N ILE A 47 10.11 -2.92 10.30
CA ILE A 47 10.02 -1.87 9.28
C ILE A 47 9.79 -2.50 7.91
N GLY A 48 10.58 -3.51 7.53
CA GLY A 48 10.42 -4.25 6.27
C GLY A 48 9.03 -4.86 6.12
N HIS A 49 8.54 -5.53 7.17
CA HIS A 49 7.20 -6.14 7.23
C HIS A 49 6.09 -5.11 7.03
N ALA A 50 6.19 -3.94 7.69
CA ALA A 50 5.22 -2.87 7.49
C ALA A 50 5.33 -2.20 6.10
N ILE A 51 6.54 -2.11 5.52
CA ILE A 51 6.74 -1.63 4.15
C ILE A 51 6.02 -2.52 3.15
N GLN A 52 6.02 -3.84 3.32
CA GLN A 52 5.32 -4.75 2.41
C GLN A 52 3.83 -4.41 2.26
N LYS A 53 3.20 -3.90 3.32
CA LYS A 53 1.78 -3.48 3.33
C LYS A 53 1.53 -2.09 2.74
N LEU A 54 2.57 -1.26 2.61
CA LEU A 54 2.46 0.16 2.26
C LEU A 54 3.15 0.53 0.94
N ASN A 55 4.11 -0.27 0.50
CA ASN A 55 4.91 0.04 -0.68
C ASN A 55 4.07 -0.02 -1.95
N ASN A 56 4.35 0.90 -2.88
CA ASN A 56 3.63 1.10 -4.12
C ASN A 56 2.14 1.44 -3.96
N LEU A 57 1.70 1.85 -2.77
CA LEU A 57 0.32 2.25 -2.55
C LEU A 57 -0.06 3.41 -3.48
N ILE A 58 -1.12 3.21 -4.25
CA ILE A 58 -1.74 4.26 -5.04
C ILE A 58 -2.83 4.88 -4.17
N LEU A 59 -2.77 6.19 -4.00
CA LEU A 59 -3.75 6.95 -3.27
C LEU A 59 -4.36 7.98 -4.23
N LEU A 60 -5.65 7.81 -4.54
CA LEU A 60 -6.35 8.71 -5.45
C LEU A 60 -6.61 10.06 -4.77
N LYS A 61 -6.85 11.09 -5.58
CA LYS A 61 -7.31 12.38 -5.07
C LYS A 61 -8.66 12.21 -4.35
N GLY A 62 -8.75 12.75 -3.14
CA GLY A 62 -9.89 12.65 -2.23
C GLY A 62 -9.87 11.44 -1.29
N GLN A 63 -9.00 10.46 -1.51
CA GLN A 63 -8.92 9.28 -0.64
C GLN A 63 -8.19 9.57 0.67
N VAL A 64 -8.59 8.83 1.70
CA VAL A 64 -7.98 8.85 3.03
C VAL A 64 -6.97 7.71 3.14
N PHE A 65 -5.76 8.07 3.55
CA PHE A 65 -4.77 7.13 4.06
C PHE A 65 -4.94 6.98 5.56
N SER A 66 -4.83 5.74 6.06
CA SER A 66 -4.81 5.42 7.50
C SER A 66 -3.73 4.38 7.77
N PHE A 67 -2.71 4.75 8.54
CA PHE A 67 -1.57 3.88 8.81
C PHE A 67 -1.98 2.63 9.59
N ASN A 68 -2.91 2.77 10.54
CA ASN A 68 -3.38 1.65 11.35
C ASN A 68 -4.26 0.68 10.57
N ASP A 69 -5.08 1.17 9.64
CA ASP A 69 -5.95 0.31 8.83
C ASP A 69 -5.13 -0.51 7.83
N LEU A 70 -4.14 0.11 7.19
CA LEU A 70 -3.30 -0.57 6.19
C LEU A 70 -2.30 -1.55 6.79
N VAL A 71 -1.66 -1.18 7.91
CA VAL A 71 -0.62 -2.03 8.52
C VAL A 71 -1.23 -3.06 9.48
N GLY A 72 -2.34 -2.74 10.13
CA GLY A 72 -3.06 -3.61 11.06
C GLY A 72 -2.42 -3.72 12.46
N PRO A 73 -2.88 -4.67 13.28
CA PRO A 73 -2.34 -4.93 14.62
C PRO A 73 -0.83 -5.24 14.61
N ARG A 74 -0.09 -4.73 15.60
CA ARG A 74 1.33 -5.04 15.78
C ARG A 74 1.46 -6.04 16.91
N ASN A 75 1.39 -7.32 16.57
CA ASN A 75 1.53 -8.44 17.50
C ASN A 75 2.14 -9.65 16.77
N LYS A 76 2.42 -10.73 17.52
CA LYS A 76 3.01 -11.97 16.98
C LYS A 76 2.14 -12.62 15.90
N ALA A 77 0.81 -12.65 16.05
CA ALA A 77 -0.09 -13.26 15.09
C ALA A 77 -0.11 -12.51 13.75
N SER A 78 0.14 -11.20 13.77
CA SER A 78 0.27 -10.39 12.56
C SER A 78 1.71 -10.35 12.00
N GLY A 79 2.60 -11.25 12.45
CA GLY A 79 3.96 -11.42 11.95
C GLY A 79 5.00 -10.43 12.49
N PHE A 80 4.63 -9.54 13.42
CA PHE A 80 5.61 -8.61 14.00
C PHE A 80 6.49 -9.30 15.04
N ARG A 81 7.76 -8.88 15.09
CA ARG A 81 8.72 -9.25 16.13
C ARG A 81 8.65 -8.27 17.29
N HIS A 82 9.01 -8.75 18.49
CA HIS A 82 9.06 -7.89 19.66
C HIS A 82 10.44 -7.23 19.80
N ILE A 83 10.47 -6.07 20.40
CA ILE A 83 11.67 -5.40 20.92
C ILE A 83 11.49 -5.17 22.40
N GLU A 84 12.58 -5.05 23.15
CA GLU A 84 12.51 -4.63 24.55
C GLU A 84 12.45 -3.10 24.63
N ASP A 85 11.53 -2.57 25.43
CA ASP A 85 11.54 -1.15 25.80
C ASP A 85 12.60 -0.86 26.89
N GLU A 86 12.76 0.41 27.27
CA GLU A 86 13.72 0.85 28.30
C GLU A 86 13.50 0.19 29.69
N ARG A 87 12.36 -0.48 29.88
CA ARG A 87 11.98 -1.19 31.11
C ARG A 87 11.98 -2.72 30.91
N GLY A 88 12.49 -3.22 29.78
CA GLY A 88 12.57 -4.64 29.45
C GLY A 88 11.23 -5.27 29.02
N LYS A 89 10.21 -4.46 28.72
CA LYS A 89 8.91 -4.97 28.26
C LYS A 89 8.94 -5.20 26.75
N ALA A 90 8.49 -6.38 26.34
CA ALA A 90 8.30 -6.71 24.93
C ALA A 90 7.22 -5.81 24.28
N ILE A 91 7.62 -5.07 23.24
CA ILE A 91 6.77 -4.26 22.37
C ILE A 91 6.87 -4.82 20.96
N PHE A 92 5.73 -5.20 20.37
CA PHE A 92 5.67 -5.68 19.00
C PHE A 92 5.60 -4.53 17.99
N GLY A 93 6.25 -4.72 16.84
CA GLY A 93 6.23 -3.75 15.76
C GLY A 93 7.05 -2.48 16.04
N GLY A 94 8.01 -2.56 16.95
CA GLY A 94 8.96 -1.47 17.17
C GLY A 94 9.67 -1.07 15.88
N GLY A 95 9.73 0.23 15.60
CA GLY A 95 10.34 0.79 14.37
C GLY A 95 9.31 1.32 13.35
N VAL A 96 8.06 0.85 13.33
CA VAL A 96 7.08 1.26 12.30
C VAL A 96 6.71 2.75 12.33
N SER A 97 6.85 3.42 13.49
CA SER A 97 6.68 4.89 13.59
C SER A 97 7.68 5.66 12.72
N GLN A 98 8.85 5.08 12.44
CA GLN A 98 9.82 5.69 11.54
C GLN A 98 9.27 5.81 10.12
N ILE A 99 8.50 4.82 9.63
CA ILE A 99 7.83 4.88 8.33
C ILE A 99 6.88 6.06 8.26
N ALA A 100 6.01 6.20 9.26
CA ALA A 100 5.08 7.33 9.33
C ALA A 100 5.80 8.68 9.35
N ALA A 101 6.93 8.78 10.06
CA ALA A 101 7.74 10.00 10.12
C ALA A 101 8.43 10.33 8.78
N THR A 102 8.95 9.32 8.07
CA THR A 102 9.54 9.50 6.73
C THR A 102 8.49 9.91 5.72
N MET A 103 7.31 9.28 5.75
CA MET A 103 6.16 9.65 4.92
C MET A 103 5.69 11.08 5.22
N ASP A 104 5.63 11.47 6.50
CA ASP A 104 5.24 12.83 6.91
C ASP A 104 6.13 13.92 6.36
N ILE A 105 7.45 13.70 6.35
CA ILE A 105 8.39 14.64 5.76
C ILE A 105 8.16 14.76 4.25
N ALA A 106 7.93 13.63 3.55
CA ALA A 106 7.64 13.63 2.13
C ALA A 106 6.29 14.31 1.80
N LEU A 107 5.26 14.06 2.61
CA LEU A 107 3.91 14.59 2.40
C LEU A 107 3.80 16.07 2.72
N ARG A 108 4.50 16.57 3.75
CA ARG A 108 4.49 17.99 4.11
C ARG A 108 5.05 18.89 3.01
N ALA A 109 5.88 18.36 2.10
CA ALA A 109 6.35 19.08 0.93
C ALA A 109 5.22 19.55 0.00
N TYR A 110 4.07 18.85 0.01
CA TYR A 110 2.88 19.16 -0.80
C TYR A 110 1.94 20.18 -0.13
N GLY A 111 2.30 20.72 1.04
CA GLY A 111 1.56 21.79 1.70
C GLY A 111 0.08 21.45 1.96
N ASN A 112 -0.81 22.39 1.65
CA ASN A 112 -2.25 22.28 1.92
C ASN A 112 -2.97 21.23 1.06
N ASP A 113 -2.30 20.68 0.04
CA ASP A 113 -2.88 19.61 -0.78
C ASP A 113 -2.86 18.25 -0.05
N ILE A 114 -2.16 18.13 1.07
CA ILE A 114 -2.29 16.99 1.99
C ILE A 114 -2.94 17.49 3.28
N ASN A 115 -4.14 16.99 3.57
CA ASN A 115 -4.86 17.34 4.79
C ASN A 115 -4.67 16.26 5.85
N PHE A 116 -3.82 16.51 6.85
CA PHE A 116 -3.62 15.59 7.97
C PHE A 116 -4.88 15.54 8.84
N LEU A 117 -5.51 14.37 8.90
CA LEU A 117 -6.69 14.09 9.73
C LEU A 117 -6.27 13.70 11.15
N GLU A 118 -5.18 12.93 11.26
CA GLU A 118 -4.61 12.54 12.54
C GLU A 118 -3.08 12.48 12.44
N ARG A 119 -2.41 13.16 13.37
CA ARG A 119 -0.96 13.22 13.41
C ARG A 119 -0.48 13.46 14.85
N HIS A 120 0.11 12.43 15.45
CA HIS A 120 0.78 12.52 16.76
C HIS A 120 2.29 12.55 16.57
N THR A 121 3.01 13.16 17.49
CA THR A 121 4.49 13.17 17.46
C THR A 121 5.05 12.82 18.82
N TYR A 122 6.26 12.26 18.85
CA TYR A 122 6.95 11.94 20.10
C TYR A 122 7.33 13.20 20.91
N GLY A 123 7.49 14.37 20.26
CA GLY A 123 7.81 15.61 20.96
C GLY A 123 9.10 15.48 21.77
N ASN A 124 9.02 15.66 23.09
CA ASN A 124 10.15 15.52 24.00
C ASN A 124 10.47 14.06 24.37
N GLU A 125 9.59 13.12 24.04
CA GLU A 125 9.77 11.68 24.30
C GLU A 125 10.63 11.00 23.22
N PHE A 126 11.04 11.73 22.19
CA PHE A 126 11.81 11.16 21.08
C PHE A 126 13.27 10.91 21.49
N GLN A 127 13.64 9.64 21.61
CA GLN A 127 14.99 9.18 21.98
C GLN A 127 15.77 8.55 20.81
N ASP A 128 15.12 8.34 19.67
CA ASP A 128 15.77 7.82 18.45
C ASP A 128 16.57 8.94 17.75
N ASN A 129 17.47 8.57 16.84
CA ASN A 129 18.36 9.50 16.13
C ASN A 129 18.04 9.68 14.64
N TYR A 130 16.94 9.09 14.16
CA TYR A 130 16.58 9.14 12.73
C TYR A 130 15.99 10.49 12.29
N LEU A 131 15.71 11.41 13.24
CA LEU A 131 15.33 12.80 12.99
C LEU A 131 15.99 13.76 13.99
N PRO A 132 16.20 15.04 13.60
CA PRO A 132 16.79 16.04 14.50
C PRO A 132 15.85 16.52 15.60
N SER A 133 14.54 16.28 15.49
CA SER A 133 13.56 16.77 16.46
C SER A 133 12.35 15.86 16.54
N GLY A 134 11.96 15.50 17.77
CA GLY A 134 10.76 14.72 18.04
C GLY A 134 9.44 15.41 17.67
N LYS A 135 9.44 16.73 17.41
CA LYS A 135 8.30 17.45 16.83
C LYS A 135 7.96 17.00 15.41
N ASN A 136 8.91 16.37 14.72
CA ASN A 136 8.74 15.79 13.39
C ASN A 136 8.72 14.25 13.43
N ALA A 137 9.01 13.63 14.57
CA ALA A 137 8.94 12.19 14.73
C ALA A 137 7.50 11.77 14.98
N VAL A 138 6.81 11.39 13.91
CA VAL A 138 5.43 10.89 13.98
C VAL A 138 5.37 9.63 14.84
N ARG A 139 4.32 9.54 15.66
CA ARG A 139 4.05 8.40 16.54
C ARG A 139 2.76 7.72 16.11
N VAL A 140 2.86 6.41 15.85
CA VAL A 140 1.71 5.53 15.58
C VAL A 140 1.74 4.37 16.57
N GLU A 141 0.57 4.01 17.10
CA GLU A 141 0.44 3.00 18.15
C GLU A 141 -0.96 2.37 18.09
N TYR A 142 -1.05 1.19 17.48
CA TYR A 142 -2.33 0.49 17.24
C TYR A 142 -3.12 0.24 18.52
N SER A 143 -2.46 -0.25 19.57
CA SER A 143 -3.09 -0.63 20.85
C SER A 143 -3.72 0.54 21.59
N THR A 144 -3.21 1.76 21.38
CA THR A 144 -3.75 2.98 22.00
C THR A 144 -4.57 3.83 21.02
N GLY A 145 -4.74 3.36 19.78
CA GLY A 145 -5.48 4.05 18.73
C GLY A 145 -4.75 5.23 18.09
N LYS A 146 -3.51 5.57 18.49
CA LYS A 146 -2.76 6.67 17.85
C LYS A 146 -2.48 6.31 16.40
N ASN A 147 -3.12 7.02 15.49
CA ASN A 147 -3.01 6.79 14.07
C ASN A 147 -2.16 7.88 13.39
N TYR A 148 -1.85 7.63 12.13
CA TYR A 148 -1.36 8.63 11.21
C TYR A 148 -2.22 8.57 9.95
N ALA A 149 -3.04 9.59 9.75
CA ALA A 149 -4.07 9.61 8.72
C ALA A 149 -4.12 10.96 8.03
N PHE A 150 -4.38 10.94 6.72
CA PHE A 150 -4.49 12.14 5.91
C PHE A 150 -5.35 11.91 4.68
N THR A 151 -5.99 12.98 4.20
CA THR A 151 -6.63 12.99 2.88
C THR A 151 -5.64 13.52 1.85
N ASN A 152 -5.54 12.86 0.70
CA ASN A 152 -4.78 13.36 -0.43
C ASN A 152 -5.65 14.25 -1.32
N ASN A 153 -5.48 15.57 -1.29
CA ASN A 153 -6.23 16.52 -2.13
C ASN A 153 -5.42 17.02 -3.34
N PHE A 154 -4.17 16.56 -3.51
CA PHE A 154 -3.27 17.00 -4.57
C PHE A 154 -3.67 16.45 -5.96
N ASN A 155 -3.14 15.28 -6.29
CA ASN A 155 -3.33 14.48 -7.49
C ASN A 155 -3.39 13.01 -7.06
N ASN A 156 -3.68 12.08 -7.97
CA ASN A 156 -3.38 10.68 -7.69
C ASN A 156 -1.87 10.56 -7.44
N ILE A 157 -1.49 9.89 -6.35
CA ILE A 157 -0.09 9.72 -5.96
C ILE A 157 0.23 8.24 -5.77
N LYS A 158 1.46 7.87 -6.05
CA LYS A 158 2.04 6.58 -5.68
C LYS A 158 3.07 6.80 -4.58
N ILE A 159 2.89 6.13 -3.46
CA ILE A 159 3.81 6.11 -2.32
C ILE A 159 4.71 4.89 -2.46
N THR A 160 6.02 5.10 -2.62
CA THR A 160 7.01 4.02 -2.74
C THR A 160 7.91 4.04 -1.52
N LEU A 161 8.08 2.89 -0.87
CA LEU A 161 8.85 2.72 0.36
C LEU A 161 9.84 1.56 0.20
N TRP A 162 11.09 1.76 0.61
CA TRP A 162 12.09 0.68 0.56
C TRP A 162 13.21 0.89 1.56
N LEU A 163 13.83 -0.21 1.97
CA LEU A 163 15.10 -0.21 2.71
C LEU A 163 16.24 -0.39 1.71
N ALA A 164 17.22 0.51 1.74
CA ALA A 164 18.46 0.38 0.97
C ALA A 164 19.57 1.20 1.66
N ASP A 165 20.81 0.73 1.61
CA ASP A 165 21.99 1.45 2.09
C ASP A 165 21.87 1.97 3.55
N ASN A 166 21.29 1.15 4.43
CA ASN A 166 20.98 1.53 5.82
C ASN A 166 20.09 2.79 5.94
N GLN A 167 19.18 2.96 4.99
CA GLN A 167 18.18 4.01 4.98
C GLN A 167 16.80 3.41 4.76
N LEU A 168 15.81 4.00 5.43
CA LEU A 168 14.41 3.91 5.07
C LEU A 168 14.09 5.06 4.12
N ASN A 169 13.66 4.72 2.92
CA ASN A 169 13.41 5.68 1.85
C ASN A 169 11.91 5.74 1.53
N CYS A 170 11.42 6.95 1.25
CA CYS A 170 10.07 7.24 0.80
C CYS A 170 10.13 8.16 -0.41
N ALA A 171 9.48 7.76 -1.50
CA ALA A 171 9.24 8.63 -2.64
C ALA A 171 7.75 8.72 -2.91
N ILE A 172 7.26 9.94 -3.08
CA ILE A 172 5.88 10.21 -3.48
C ILE A 172 5.95 10.81 -4.86
N LYS A 173 5.31 10.15 -5.83
CA LYS A 173 5.27 10.64 -7.19
C LYS A 173 3.82 10.86 -7.58
N VAL A 174 3.58 11.92 -8.35
CA VAL A 174 2.31 12.04 -9.05
C VAL A 174 2.15 10.78 -9.87
N TRP A 175 1.14 10.01 -9.49
CA TRP A 175 0.65 8.92 -10.30
C TRP A 175 -0.27 9.55 -11.30
N ASN A 176 0.32 10.03 -12.38
CA ASN A 176 -0.47 10.18 -13.59
C ASN A 176 -1.00 8.78 -13.86
N MET A 177 -2.31 8.60 -13.79
CA MET A 177 -2.93 7.60 -14.64
C MET A 177 -2.55 8.08 -16.04
N GLY A 178 -1.38 7.66 -16.53
CA GLY A 178 -1.00 7.96 -17.89
C GLY A 178 -2.06 7.39 -18.82
N PRO A 179 -1.84 7.45 -20.14
CA PRO A 179 -2.13 6.22 -20.85
C PRO A 179 -1.47 5.11 -20.01
N GLN A 180 -2.25 4.13 -19.58
CA GLN A 180 -1.65 2.88 -19.15
C GLN A 180 -0.64 2.43 -20.23
N PRO A 181 0.41 1.64 -19.89
CA PRO A 181 1.53 1.31 -20.78
C PRO A 181 1.01 1.26 -22.19
N ASP A 182 1.60 2.07 -23.08
CA ASP A 182 0.99 2.46 -24.35
C ASP A 182 0.02 1.38 -24.80
N ASP A 183 -1.27 1.73 -24.92
CA ASP A 183 -2.37 0.79 -25.17
C ASP A 183 -2.18 -0.03 -26.48
N GLN A 184 -1.05 0.17 -27.20
CA GLN A 184 -0.65 -0.60 -28.38
C GLN A 184 0.39 -1.69 -28.06
N SER A 185 1.10 -1.68 -26.90
CA SER A 185 2.06 -2.72 -26.50
C SER A 185 1.60 -3.61 -25.35
N ALA A 186 0.69 -3.15 -24.49
CA ALA A 186 0.01 -4.05 -23.56
C ALA A 186 -0.91 -4.99 -24.36
N PRO A 187 -0.83 -6.32 -24.16
CA PRO A 187 -1.74 -7.22 -24.83
C PRO A 187 -3.18 -6.86 -24.45
N ALA A 188 -4.10 -6.97 -25.42
CA ALA A 188 -5.52 -7.02 -25.11
C ALA A 188 -5.80 -8.23 -24.20
N LEU A 189 -6.87 -8.17 -23.42
CA LEU A 189 -7.34 -9.33 -22.67
C LEU A 189 -7.61 -10.48 -23.65
N ASP A 190 -6.96 -11.61 -23.42
CA ASP A 190 -7.11 -12.84 -24.18
C ASP A 190 -7.84 -13.92 -23.38
N ARG A 191 -8.22 -13.62 -22.13
CA ARG A 191 -8.92 -14.49 -21.20
C ARG A 191 -9.62 -13.68 -20.10
N SER A 192 -10.60 -14.31 -19.46
CA SER A 192 -11.26 -13.76 -18.28
C SER A 192 -10.26 -13.67 -17.12
N VAL A 193 -10.38 -12.61 -16.32
CA VAL A 193 -9.41 -12.28 -15.26
C VAL A 193 -10.13 -11.83 -13.99
N PHE A 194 -9.40 -11.84 -12.88
CA PHE A 194 -9.82 -11.09 -11.70
C PHE A 194 -9.34 -9.65 -11.79
N GLY A 195 -9.97 -8.76 -11.02
CA GLY A 195 -9.56 -7.37 -10.95
C GLY A 195 -10.15 -6.63 -9.76
N SER A 196 -9.53 -5.52 -9.43
CA SER A 196 -10.05 -4.57 -8.45
C SER A 196 -10.62 -3.37 -9.19
N LEU A 197 -11.78 -2.88 -8.74
CA LEU A 197 -12.34 -1.63 -9.23
C LEU A 197 -11.53 -0.47 -8.64
N GLU A 198 -10.72 0.19 -9.46
CA GLU A 198 -9.86 1.30 -9.02
C GLU A 198 -10.66 2.61 -8.96
N SER A 199 -11.57 2.82 -9.91
CA SER A 199 -12.36 4.06 -9.97
C SER A 199 -13.63 3.90 -10.79
N PHE A 200 -14.59 4.77 -10.53
CA PHE A 200 -15.78 4.95 -11.35
C PHE A 200 -16.05 6.45 -11.53
N ASP A 201 -16.26 6.88 -12.77
CA ASP A 201 -16.70 8.23 -13.11
C ASP A 201 -18.20 8.24 -13.39
N PRO A 202 -19.04 8.81 -12.50
CA PRO A 202 -20.49 8.86 -12.71
C PRO A 202 -20.92 9.69 -13.92
N ALA A 203 -20.10 10.65 -14.37
CA ALA A 203 -20.46 11.51 -15.50
C ALA A 203 -20.33 10.78 -16.84
N SER A 204 -19.26 10.01 -17.02
CA SER A 204 -19.03 9.21 -18.22
C SER A 204 -19.61 7.80 -18.14
N GLY A 205 -19.91 7.30 -16.93
CA GLY A 205 -20.34 5.92 -16.71
C GLY A 205 -19.21 4.91 -16.86
N ILE A 206 -17.94 5.35 -16.81
CA ILE A 206 -16.78 4.48 -16.99
C ILE A 206 -16.25 3.99 -15.64
N ALA A 207 -16.24 2.67 -15.47
CA ALA A 207 -15.53 1.96 -14.42
C ALA A 207 -14.15 1.51 -14.94
N VAL A 208 -13.12 1.63 -14.11
CA VAL A 208 -11.75 1.25 -14.44
C VAL A 208 -11.28 0.16 -13.49
N PHE A 209 -10.92 -0.99 -14.05
CA PHE A 209 -10.40 -2.12 -13.28
C PHE A 209 -8.92 -2.34 -13.52
N LYS A 210 -8.23 -2.78 -12.46
CA LYS A 210 -6.86 -3.27 -12.53
C LYS A 210 -6.86 -4.80 -12.49
N PRO A 211 -6.44 -5.47 -13.58
CA PRO A 211 -6.50 -6.92 -13.66
C PRO A 211 -5.36 -7.61 -12.92
N TYR A 212 -5.66 -8.79 -12.39
CA TYR A 212 -4.71 -9.69 -11.73
C TYR A 212 -5.20 -11.15 -11.80
N GLU A 213 -4.32 -12.07 -11.46
CA GLU A 213 -4.65 -13.47 -11.19
C GLU A 213 -4.75 -13.70 -9.70
N ILE A 214 -5.70 -14.55 -9.31
CA ILE A 214 -5.69 -15.23 -8.03
C ILE A 214 -4.95 -16.54 -8.25
N LEU A 215 -3.89 -16.76 -7.46
CA LEU A 215 -3.10 -17.97 -7.45
C LEU A 215 -3.43 -18.80 -6.20
N GLU A 216 -3.41 -20.11 -6.37
CA GLU A 216 -3.66 -21.06 -5.27
C GLU A 216 -2.62 -22.19 -5.29
N GLY A 217 -2.47 -22.85 -4.14
CA GLY A 217 -1.67 -24.05 -3.97
C GLY A 217 -0.22 -23.90 -4.47
N GLU A 218 0.22 -24.87 -5.26
CA GLU A 218 1.60 -24.94 -5.76
C GLU A 218 1.94 -23.77 -6.71
N THR A 219 0.97 -23.29 -7.50
CA THR A 219 1.19 -22.14 -8.39
C THR A 219 1.47 -20.86 -7.61
N ALA A 220 0.72 -20.63 -6.54
CA ALA A 220 0.95 -19.50 -5.64
C ALA A 220 2.29 -19.63 -4.90
N ARG A 221 2.64 -20.81 -4.40
CA ARG A 221 3.96 -21.07 -3.79
C ARG A 221 5.10 -20.77 -4.76
N ASN A 222 5.02 -21.28 -5.99
CA ASN A 222 6.02 -21.05 -7.01
C ASN A 222 6.16 -19.58 -7.38
N TYR A 223 5.06 -18.84 -7.45
CA TYR A 223 5.08 -17.41 -7.67
C TYR A 223 5.80 -16.67 -6.53
N LEU A 224 5.44 -16.97 -5.29
CA LEU A 224 6.07 -16.36 -4.11
C LEU A 224 7.58 -16.62 -4.07
N MET A 225 8.00 -17.87 -4.28
CA MET A 225 9.42 -18.22 -4.17
C MET A 225 10.24 -17.77 -5.38
N ASN A 226 9.77 -18.04 -6.59
CA ASN A 226 10.60 -17.88 -7.80
C ASN A 226 10.51 -16.48 -8.39
N GLU A 227 9.37 -15.81 -8.27
CA GLU A 227 9.17 -14.47 -8.84
C GLU A 227 9.29 -13.38 -7.78
N LEU A 228 8.82 -13.64 -6.55
CA LEU A 228 8.86 -12.66 -5.47
C LEU A 228 10.01 -12.87 -4.47
N GLY A 229 10.72 -14.00 -4.55
CA GLY A 229 11.94 -14.26 -3.76
C GLY A 229 11.71 -14.67 -2.31
N TYR A 230 10.52 -15.17 -1.96
CA TYR A 230 10.25 -15.73 -0.63
C TYR A 230 11.02 -17.03 -0.43
N ASP A 231 11.49 -17.28 0.79
CA ASP A 231 11.97 -18.62 1.17
C ASP A 231 10.80 -19.52 1.64
N GLU A 232 11.08 -20.81 1.80
CA GLU A 232 10.07 -21.81 2.15
C GLU A 232 9.42 -21.53 3.51
N GLU A 233 10.20 -21.03 4.48
CA GLU A 233 9.71 -20.75 5.83
C GLU A 233 8.75 -19.55 5.82
N ASP A 234 9.10 -18.49 5.08
CA ASP A 234 8.26 -17.31 4.88
C ASP A 234 6.94 -17.66 4.17
N VAL A 235 6.97 -18.58 3.20
CA VAL A 235 5.75 -19.06 2.52
C VAL A 235 4.84 -19.82 3.47
N GLU A 236 5.38 -20.73 4.29
CA GLU A 236 4.57 -21.47 5.28
C GLU A 236 3.94 -20.52 6.31
N ILE A 237 4.69 -19.53 6.78
CA ILE A 237 4.16 -18.51 7.70
C ILE A 237 3.02 -17.73 7.03
N LEU A 238 3.20 -17.31 5.78
CA LEU A 238 2.18 -16.59 5.02
C LEU A 238 0.88 -17.41 4.94
N TYR A 239 0.96 -18.66 4.49
CA TYR A 239 -0.23 -19.53 4.38
C TYR A 239 -0.88 -19.81 5.73
N SER A 240 -0.10 -19.98 6.80
CA SER A 240 -0.64 -20.23 8.14
C SER A 240 -1.43 -19.04 8.70
N GLY A 241 -1.15 -17.84 8.21
CA GLY A 241 -1.82 -16.60 8.61
C GLY A 241 -3.03 -16.24 7.75
N MET A 242 -3.23 -16.92 6.61
CA MET A 242 -4.29 -16.60 5.68
C MET A 242 -5.65 -17.13 6.14
N ASP A 243 -6.68 -16.29 6.04
CA ASP A 243 -8.07 -16.74 6.17
C ASP A 243 -8.52 -17.48 4.89
N ILE A 244 -9.61 -18.24 4.95
CA ILE A 244 -10.14 -19.07 3.85
C ILE A 244 -10.54 -18.26 2.60
N TYR A 245 -10.60 -16.94 2.71
CA TYR A 245 -10.95 -16.00 1.64
C TYR A 245 -9.79 -15.10 1.22
N GLU A 246 -8.62 -15.27 1.83
CA GLU A 246 -7.42 -14.58 1.37
C GLU A 246 -6.79 -15.36 0.23
N HIS A 247 -6.26 -14.62 -0.73
CA HIS A 247 -5.71 -15.19 -1.96
C HIS A 247 -4.38 -14.53 -2.31
N ILE A 248 -3.48 -15.31 -2.89
CA ILE A 248 -2.23 -14.76 -3.43
C ILE A 248 -2.55 -14.10 -4.77
N ILE A 249 -2.33 -12.79 -4.85
CA ILE A 249 -2.61 -12.00 -6.05
C ILE A 249 -1.33 -11.81 -6.86
N LYS A 250 -1.38 -12.18 -8.15
CA LYS A 250 -0.34 -11.86 -9.12
C LYS A 250 -0.83 -10.76 -10.07
N PRO A 251 -0.25 -9.55 -10.03
CA PRO A 251 -0.59 -8.50 -10.99
C PRO A 251 -0.34 -8.94 -12.43
N LEU A 252 -1.27 -8.62 -13.33
CA LEU A 252 -1.13 -8.91 -14.75
C LEU A 252 -0.67 -7.68 -15.53
N ASN A 253 0.12 -7.92 -16.58
CA ASN A 253 0.58 -6.88 -17.50
C ASN A 253 -0.43 -6.66 -18.63
N TYR A 254 -1.67 -6.29 -18.29
CA TYR A 254 -2.70 -5.87 -19.24
C TYR A 254 -2.99 -4.37 -19.10
N ALA A 255 -3.54 -3.80 -20.19
CA ALA A 255 -4.25 -2.53 -20.18
C ALA A 255 -5.28 -2.46 -19.02
N PRO A 256 -5.62 -1.29 -18.44
CA PRO A 256 -6.63 -1.22 -17.40
C PRO A 256 -7.97 -1.40 -18.09
N ILE A 257 -8.84 -2.18 -17.48
CA ILE A 257 -10.08 -2.56 -18.13
C ILE A 257 -11.06 -1.43 -17.94
N LYS A 258 -11.33 -0.69 -19.02
CA LYS A 258 -12.30 0.40 -19.03
C LYS A 258 -13.64 -0.14 -19.49
N VAL A 259 -14.63 -0.03 -18.63
CA VAL A 259 -15.96 -0.60 -18.86
C VAL A 259 -16.98 0.50 -18.74
N ASN A 260 -17.82 0.67 -19.77
CA ASN A 260 -19.07 1.42 -19.59
C ASN A 260 -20.03 0.53 -18.81
N VAL A 261 -20.46 0.98 -17.63
CA VAL A 261 -21.27 0.17 -16.71
C VAL A 261 -22.64 -0.22 -17.28
N ASP A 262 -23.11 0.46 -18.33
CA ASP A 262 -24.37 0.13 -19.04
C ASP A 262 -24.20 -0.89 -20.17
N GLN A 263 -22.96 -1.27 -20.50
CA GLN A 263 -22.64 -2.17 -21.61
C GLN A 263 -22.26 -3.59 -21.17
N VAL A 264 -22.32 -3.87 -19.87
CA VAL A 264 -22.02 -5.19 -19.29
C VAL A 264 -23.15 -5.65 -18.38
N ASN A 265 -23.23 -6.96 -18.20
CA ASN A 265 -24.09 -7.55 -17.17
C ASN A 265 -23.35 -7.53 -15.84
N TRP A 266 -24.09 -7.31 -14.75
CA TRP A 266 -23.52 -7.30 -13.41
C TRP A 266 -24.10 -8.42 -12.56
N ILE A 267 -23.25 -8.98 -11.70
CA ILE A 267 -23.69 -9.73 -10.52
C ILE A 267 -23.04 -9.05 -9.31
N LEU A 268 -23.84 -8.35 -8.52
CA LEU A 268 -23.37 -7.60 -7.34
C LEU A 268 -23.73 -8.36 -6.07
N GLN A 269 -22.88 -8.30 -5.06
CA GLN A 269 -23.16 -8.90 -3.76
C GLN A 269 -24.06 -8.01 -2.91
N TYR A 270 -24.23 -6.75 -3.28
CA TYR A 270 -25.08 -5.79 -2.58
C TYR A 270 -26.22 -5.30 -3.46
N GLN A 271 -27.37 -5.08 -2.84
CA GLN A 271 -28.50 -4.38 -3.43
C GLN A 271 -28.17 -2.89 -3.63
N PRO A 272 -28.91 -2.16 -4.49
CA PRO A 272 -28.78 -0.70 -4.64
C PRO A 272 -28.86 0.09 -3.31
N SER A 273 -29.54 -0.45 -2.31
CA SER A 273 -29.66 0.12 -0.95
C SER A 273 -28.38 0.01 -0.12
N GLY A 274 -27.41 -0.81 -0.52
CA GLY A 274 -26.22 -1.17 0.25
C GLY A 274 -26.36 -2.41 1.13
N GLU A 275 -27.54 -3.04 1.15
CA GLU A 275 -27.76 -4.28 1.90
C GLU A 275 -27.14 -5.48 1.16
N LEU A 276 -26.53 -6.39 1.92
CA LEU A 276 -25.93 -7.62 1.37
C LEU A 276 -27.04 -8.53 0.80
N GLY A 277 -26.75 -9.15 -0.33
CA GLY A 277 -27.63 -10.10 -0.99
C GLY A 277 -27.83 -11.38 -0.17
N PRO A 278 -28.86 -12.17 -0.52
CA PRO A 278 -29.26 -13.33 0.28
C PRO A 278 -28.34 -14.55 0.12
N SER A 279 -27.40 -14.53 -0.83
CA SER A 279 -26.52 -15.67 -1.12
C SER A 279 -25.18 -15.22 -1.72
N LEU A 280 -24.21 -16.13 -1.65
CA LEU A 280 -22.87 -15.94 -2.25
C LEU A 280 -22.88 -15.90 -3.78
N GLU A 281 -23.95 -16.36 -4.44
CA GLU A 281 -24.09 -16.30 -5.90
C GLU A 281 -24.30 -14.88 -6.43
N GLY A 282 -24.59 -13.92 -5.54
CA GLY A 282 -24.83 -12.52 -5.87
C GLY A 282 -26.19 -12.27 -6.52
N ILE A 283 -26.43 -11.00 -6.85
CA ILE A 283 -27.69 -10.48 -7.37
C ILE A 283 -27.49 -10.04 -8.82
N PRO A 284 -28.22 -10.61 -9.80
CA PRO A 284 -28.26 -10.08 -11.16
C PRO A 284 -28.64 -8.60 -11.15
N SER A 285 -27.77 -7.77 -11.72
CA SER A 285 -27.81 -6.31 -11.62
C SER A 285 -27.49 -5.65 -12.97
N ASN A 286 -27.73 -4.35 -13.07
CA ASN A 286 -27.39 -3.56 -14.25
C ASN A 286 -26.65 -2.26 -13.89
N GLY A 287 -26.29 -1.46 -14.90
CA GLY A 287 -25.56 -0.20 -14.69
C GLY A 287 -26.31 0.83 -13.82
N ALA A 288 -27.65 0.81 -13.78
CA ALA A 288 -28.42 1.68 -12.89
C ALA A 288 -28.31 1.23 -11.43
N ASP A 289 -28.35 -0.09 -11.18
CA ASP A 289 -28.14 -0.66 -9.84
C ASP A 289 -26.72 -0.38 -9.35
N PHE A 290 -25.71 -0.55 -10.22
CA PHE A 290 -24.32 -0.19 -9.94
C PHE A 290 -24.20 1.28 -9.55
N ARG A 291 -24.77 2.20 -10.32
CA ARG A 291 -24.74 3.65 -10.02
C ARG A 291 -25.46 3.99 -8.72
N ALA A 292 -26.59 3.35 -8.46
CA ALA A 292 -27.35 3.55 -7.22
C ALA A 292 -26.55 3.08 -6.01
N LEU A 293 -25.94 1.90 -6.08
CA LEU A 293 -25.04 1.39 -5.04
C LEU A 293 -23.83 2.31 -4.87
N TYR A 294 -23.18 2.74 -5.95
CA TYR A 294 -22.05 3.68 -5.88
C TYR A 294 -22.42 4.99 -5.18
N LYS A 295 -23.61 5.52 -5.47
CA LYS A 295 -24.11 6.75 -4.85
C LYS A 295 -24.36 6.59 -3.35
N ASN A 296 -24.88 5.44 -2.93
CA ASN A 296 -25.28 5.20 -1.53
C ASN A 296 -24.10 4.71 -0.68
N ASN A 297 -23.30 3.79 -1.21
CA ASN A 297 -22.22 3.09 -0.52
C ASN A 297 -21.07 2.76 -1.49
N PRO A 298 -20.25 3.75 -1.89
CA PRO A 298 -19.18 3.54 -2.88
C PRO A 298 -18.16 2.47 -2.45
N ASP A 299 -17.89 2.34 -1.15
CA ASP A 299 -16.97 1.34 -0.61
C ASP A 299 -17.40 -0.10 -0.93
N LYS A 300 -18.72 -0.35 -1.03
CA LYS A 300 -19.24 -1.67 -1.39
C LYS A 300 -18.89 -2.09 -2.81
N LEU A 301 -18.49 -1.15 -3.66
CA LEU A 301 -17.98 -1.41 -5.00
C LEU A 301 -16.45 -1.28 -5.07
N LEU A 302 -15.86 -0.29 -4.40
CA LEU A 302 -14.43 0.01 -4.55
C LEU A 302 -13.54 -0.90 -3.71
N THR A 303 -14.01 -1.33 -2.53
CA THR A 303 -13.13 -1.96 -1.55
C THR A 303 -13.67 -3.25 -0.95
N SER A 304 -14.96 -3.56 -1.08
CA SER A 304 -15.55 -4.75 -0.43
C SER A 304 -15.35 -6.07 -1.17
N TYR A 305 -15.06 -6.09 -2.48
CA TYR A 305 -14.97 -7.33 -3.25
C TYR A 305 -13.94 -7.26 -4.38
N THR A 306 -13.33 -8.41 -4.67
CA THR A 306 -12.69 -8.74 -5.95
C THR A 306 -13.76 -8.95 -7.02
N TYR A 307 -13.45 -8.49 -8.23
CA TYR A 307 -14.28 -8.70 -9.40
C TYR A 307 -13.72 -9.79 -10.29
N PHE A 308 -14.57 -10.69 -10.76
CA PHE A 308 -14.29 -11.49 -11.94
C PHE A 308 -14.86 -10.79 -13.17
N ILE A 309 -14.03 -10.66 -14.19
CA ILE A 309 -14.33 -9.95 -15.43
C ILE A 309 -14.28 -10.99 -16.54
N ASP A 310 -15.46 -11.39 -16.99
CA ASP A 310 -15.61 -12.31 -18.11
C ASP A 310 -15.42 -11.57 -19.41
N VAL A 311 -14.54 -12.07 -20.28
CA VAL A 311 -14.26 -11.47 -21.59
C VAL A 311 -14.58 -12.45 -22.70
N ASP A 312 -15.11 -11.93 -23.81
CA ASP A 312 -15.37 -12.73 -24.99
C ASP A 312 -14.08 -13.07 -25.76
N TYR A 313 -14.22 -13.82 -26.85
CA TYR A 313 -13.10 -14.20 -27.73
C TYR A 313 -12.43 -13.01 -28.44
N ASN A 314 -13.00 -11.79 -28.35
CA ASN A 314 -12.41 -10.55 -28.84
C ASN A 314 -11.79 -9.71 -27.70
N GLY A 315 -11.74 -10.23 -26.48
CA GLY A 315 -11.22 -9.53 -25.30
C GLY A 315 -12.16 -8.47 -24.73
N LYS A 316 -13.46 -8.49 -25.10
CA LYS A 316 -14.45 -7.51 -24.62
C LYS A 316 -15.17 -8.03 -23.38
N PRO A 317 -15.22 -7.25 -22.28
CA PRO A 317 -15.98 -7.61 -21.10
C PRO A 317 -17.47 -7.77 -21.39
N GLY A 318 -18.08 -8.87 -20.92
CA GLY A 318 -19.51 -9.16 -21.09
C GLY A 318 -20.28 -9.31 -19.77
N LEU A 319 -19.67 -9.98 -18.79
CA LEU A 319 -20.21 -10.16 -17.43
C LEU A 319 -19.14 -9.76 -16.41
N ILE A 320 -19.55 -8.96 -15.42
CA ILE A 320 -18.68 -8.59 -14.30
C ILE A 320 -19.39 -8.94 -13.00
N LYS A 321 -18.71 -9.70 -12.14
CA LYS A 321 -19.29 -10.18 -10.88
C LYS A 321 -18.39 -9.93 -9.69
N GLN A 322 -18.97 -9.56 -8.55
CA GLN A 322 -18.29 -9.55 -7.25
C GLN A 322 -18.19 -10.97 -6.72
N GLU A 323 -16.97 -11.48 -6.52
CA GLU A 323 -16.72 -12.90 -6.23
C GLU A 323 -16.14 -13.13 -4.83
N TYR A 324 -14.97 -12.57 -4.52
CA TYR A 324 -14.34 -12.75 -3.21
C TYR A 324 -14.43 -11.48 -2.37
N PRO A 325 -14.88 -11.54 -1.11
CA PRO A 325 -14.91 -10.38 -0.24
C PRO A 325 -13.49 -9.94 0.13
N ALA A 326 -13.29 -8.62 0.21
CA ALA A 326 -12.08 -8.05 0.76
C ALA A 326 -12.08 -8.15 2.30
N HIS A 327 -10.89 -8.21 2.87
CA HIS A 327 -10.65 -8.41 4.30
C HIS A 327 -11.55 -7.52 5.20
N GLY A 328 -12.36 -8.13 6.07
CA GLY A 328 -13.07 -7.43 7.17
C GLY A 328 -14.59 -7.28 7.04
N ASP A 329 -15.22 -7.64 5.93
CA ASP A 329 -16.69 -7.62 5.79
C ASP A 329 -17.38 -8.88 6.36
N TYR A 330 -16.64 -9.78 7.02
CA TYR A 330 -17.07 -11.08 7.57
C TYR A 330 -17.90 -11.00 8.87
N HIS A 331 -18.23 -9.80 9.34
CA HIS A 331 -18.94 -9.59 10.60
C HIS A 331 -20.26 -8.86 10.39
N LYS A 332 -21.24 -9.53 9.80
CA LYS A 332 -22.66 -9.33 10.10
C LYS A 332 -23.44 -10.63 10.07
#